data_AF-A0A8C5Q008-F1
#
_entry.id   AF-A0A8C5Q008-F1
#
_cell.length_a   1.000
_cell.length_b   1.000
_cell.length_c   1.000
_cell.angle_alpha   90.00
_cell.angle_beta   90.00
_cell.angle_gamma   90.00
#
_symmetry.space_group_name_H-M   'P 1'
#
loop_
_entity.id
_entity.type
_entity.pdbx_description
1 polymer ?
#
loop_
_entity_poly.entity_id
_entity_poly.type
_entity_poly.pdbx_seq_one_letter_code
_entity_poly.pdbx_strand_id
1 'polypeptide(L)'
;DQSERNHLLPPNQTLPNWTPNGSKPSSINNPAARTDEQALLSRILARTAQNIIDVSAVESQGMEQHECMDRARQYSMRLTKLSNNLTHWKKLPSLPTLTAQPHQILASDLVPYADVQ
;
A
#
# COMPACT_ATOMS: atom_id res chain seq x y z
N ASP A 1 -30.64 22.29 15.12
CA ASP A 1 -29.97 20.98 15.23
C ASP A 1 -30.92 19.82 14.98
N GLN A 2 -31.24 19.54 13.72
CA GLN A 2 -32.24 18.53 13.34
C GLN A 2 -31.80 17.75 12.10
N SER A 3 -30.53 17.34 12.05
CA SER A 3 -29.93 16.72 10.87
C SER A 3 -28.89 15.64 11.19
N GLU A 4 -29.12 14.84 12.23
CA GLU A 4 -28.28 13.67 12.57
C GLU A 4 -29.05 12.34 12.52
N ARG A 5 -29.94 12.18 11.54
CA ARG A 5 -30.60 10.88 11.27
C ARG A 5 -30.73 10.60 9.78
N ASN A 6 -29.63 10.73 9.05
CA ASN A 6 -29.55 10.20 7.69
C ASN A 6 -29.18 8.71 7.74
N HIS A 7 -30.20 7.85 7.72
CA HIS A 7 -30.07 6.40 7.56
C HIS A 7 -29.48 6.07 6.17
N LEU A 8 -28.27 5.53 6.12
CA LEU A 8 -27.58 5.18 4.86
C LEU A 8 -27.92 3.78 4.33
N LEU A 9 -29.00 3.13 4.79
CA LEU A 9 -29.35 1.79 4.33
C LEU A 9 -30.86 1.69 4.06
N PRO A 10 -31.28 1.13 2.90
CA PRO A 10 -32.68 0.85 2.65
C PRO A 10 -33.21 -0.22 3.62
N PRO A 11 -34.46 -0.12 4.08
CA PRO A 11 -35.05 -1.11 4.97
C PRO A 11 -35.42 -2.37 4.17
N ASN A 12 -34.98 -3.52 4.67
CA ASN A 12 -35.43 -4.87 4.34
C ASN A 12 -35.34 -5.31 2.86
N GLN A 13 -34.40 -6.22 2.60
CA GLN A 13 -34.63 -7.31 1.64
C GLN A 13 -34.31 -8.64 2.33
N THR A 14 -35.36 -9.19 2.94
CA THR A 14 -35.73 -10.60 3.01
C THR A 14 -34.61 -11.60 3.33
N LEU A 15 -34.48 -11.92 4.62
CA LEU A 15 -33.81 -13.13 5.08
C LEU A 15 -34.55 -14.35 4.50
N PRO A 16 -33.88 -15.30 3.81
CA PRO A 16 -34.57 -16.51 3.38
C PRO A 16 -34.92 -17.32 4.63
N ASN A 17 -36.22 -17.54 4.81
CA ASN A 17 -36.84 -18.30 5.89
C ASN A 17 -36.00 -19.54 6.25
N TRP A 18 -35.35 -19.51 7.41
CA TRP A 18 -34.76 -20.70 8.00
C TRP A 18 -35.89 -21.59 8.51
N THR A 19 -36.27 -22.58 7.72
CA THR A 19 -37.14 -23.67 8.19
C THR A 19 -36.31 -24.62 9.06
N PRO A 20 -36.67 -24.83 10.34
CA PRO A 20 -36.02 -25.85 11.15
C PRO A 20 -36.59 -27.21 10.73
N ASN A 21 -35.71 -28.07 10.23
CA ASN A 21 -35.94 -29.47 9.83
C ASN A 21 -36.61 -29.71 8.46
N GLY A 22 -35.83 -30.28 7.55
CA GLY A 22 -36.28 -30.83 6.28
C GLY A 22 -35.09 -31.38 5.50
N SER A 23 -34.74 -32.63 5.78
CA SER A 23 -33.68 -33.42 5.15
C SER A 23 -33.57 -33.25 3.63
N LYS A 24 -32.36 -32.93 3.15
CA LYS A 24 -31.89 -33.22 1.78
C LYS A 24 -30.37 -33.50 1.79
N PRO A 25 -29.90 -34.28 0.81
CA PRO A 25 -29.21 -35.54 1.03
C PRO A 25 -27.73 -35.33 1.38
N SER A 26 -27.13 -36.36 1.95
CA SER A 26 -25.69 -36.49 2.14
C SER A 26 -24.92 -36.20 0.86
N SER A 27 -24.52 -34.96 0.64
CA SER A 27 -23.30 -34.62 -0.09
C SER A 27 -22.16 -34.59 0.93
N ILE A 28 -22.06 -35.66 1.71
CA ILE A 28 -21.14 -35.78 2.84
C ILE A 28 -20.08 -36.77 2.39
N ASN A 29 -18.85 -36.25 2.30
CA ASN A 29 -17.57 -36.96 2.09
C ASN A 29 -16.91 -36.73 0.73
N ASN A 30 -16.91 -35.50 0.21
CA ASN A 30 -15.83 -35.09 -0.66
C ASN A 30 -14.83 -34.23 0.15
N PRO A 31 -13.72 -34.82 0.65
CA PRO A 31 -12.77 -34.09 1.51
C PRO A 31 -12.13 -32.90 0.78
N ALA A 32 -12.04 -32.96 -0.55
CA ALA A 32 -11.55 -31.87 -1.40
C ALA A 32 -12.45 -30.62 -1.31
N ALA A 33 -13.77 -30.78 -1.44
CA ALA A 33 -14.71 -29.65 -1.38
C ALA A 33 -14.72 -28.95 0.00
N ARG A 34 -14.59 -29.74 1.08
CA ARG A 34 -14.44 -29.18 2.44
C ARG A 34 -13.15 -28.39 2.63
N THR A 35 -12.09 -28.80 1.93
CA THR A 35 -10.79 -28.11 1.99
C THR A 35 -10.87 -26.75 1.29
N ASP A 36 -11.57 -26.68 0.15
CA ASP A 36 -11.77 -25.42 -0.59
C ASP A 36 -12.66 -24.43 0.17
N GLU A 37 -13.74 -24.92 0.80
CA GLU A 37 -14.59 -24.09 1.67
C GLU A 37 -13.82 -23.55 2.87
N GLN A 38 -13.02 -24.39 3.53
CA GLN A 38 -12.19 -23.97 4.66
C GLN A 38 -11.10 -22.96 4.23
N ALA A 39 -10.52 -23.13 3.04
CA ALA A 39 -9.57 -22.17 2.47
C ALA A 39 -10.25 -20.83 2.13
N LEU A 40 -11.48 -20.87 1.59
CA LEU A 40 -12.29 -19.67 1.33
C LEU A 40 -12.58 -18.90 2.62
N LEU A 41 -13.04 -19.60 3.67
CA LEU A 41 -13.29 -19.00 4.98
C LEU A 41 -12.01 -18.42 5.59
N SER A 42 -10.89 -19.14 5.49
CA SER A 42 -9.57 -18.65 5.93
C SER A 42 -9.15 -17.38 5.21
N ARG A 43 -9.40 -17.30 3.89
CA ARG A 43 -9.14 -16.10 3.09
C ARG A 43 -10.04 -14.94 3.46
N ILE A 44 -11.33 -15.20 3.71
CA ILE A 44 -12.29 -14.18 4.17
C ILE A 44 -11.80 -13.60 5.50
N LEU A 45 -11.42 -14.45 6.46
CA LEU A 45 -10.89 -14.03 7.76
C LEU A 45 -9.59 -13.24 7.62
N ALA A 46 -8.61 -13.74 6.86
CA ALA A 46 -7.33 -13.05 6.64
C ALA A 46 -7.53 -11.67 5.98
N ARG A 47 -8.38 -11.59 4.95
CA ARG A 47 -8.71 -10.32 4.29
C ARG A 47 -9.42 -9.37 5.25
N THR A 48 -10.33 -9.88 6.08
CA THR A 48 -11.05 -9.08 7.06
C THR A 48 -10.09 -8.54 8.12
N ALA A 49 -9.21 -9.39 8.66
CA ALA A 49 -8.19 -8.98 9.64
C ALA A 49 -7.23 -7.93 9.06
N GLN A 50 -6.83 -8.06 7.79
CA GLN A 50 -5.96 -7.08 7.12
C GLN A 50 -6.63 -5.71 6.90
N ASN A 51 -7.96 -5.68 6.82
CA ASN A 51 -8.76 -4.48 6.55
C ASN A 51 -9.28 -3.80 7.82
N ILE A 52 -9.32 -4.50 8.95
CA ILE A 52 -9.69 -3.91 10.24
C ILE A 52 -8.55 -2.99 10.69
N ILE A 53 -8.90 -1.79 11.15
CA ILE A 53 -7.94 -0.83 11.70
C ILE A 53 -7.84 -1.08 13.19
N ASP A 54 -6.64 -1.38 13.68
CA ASP A 54 -6.36 -1.39 15.11
C ASP A 54 -6.20 0.06 15.61
N VAL A 55 -7.25 0.57 16.23
CA VAL A 55 -7.28 1.92 16.81
C VAL A 55 -6.49 2.05 18.12
N SER A 56 -6.02 0.92 18.69
CA SER A 56 -5.24 0.89 19.93
C SER A 56 -3.72 0.96 19.70
N ALA A 57 -3.25 0.81 18.46
CA ALA A 57 -1.83 0.82 18.09
C ALA A 57 -1.14 2.20 18.17
N VAL A 58 -1.71 3.16 18.91
CA VAL A 58 -1.15 4.50 19.13
C VAL A 58 0.11 4.49 19.99
N GLU A 59 0.26 3.50 20.87
CA GLU A 59 1.50 3.26 21.59
C GLU A 59 2.32 2.23 20.81
N SER A 60 3.54 2.62 20.41
CA SER A 60 4.43 1.70 19.73
C SER A 60 4.91 0.65 20.72
N GLN A 61 4.33 -0.56 20.67
CA GLN A 61 5.11 -1.77 20.96
C GLN A 61 6.16 -1.90 19.86
N GLY A 62 7.18 -1.05 19.97
CA GLY A 62 8.24 -0.94 19.00
C GLY A 62 9.06 -2.22 18.97
N MET A 63 9.84 -2.34 17.90
CA MET A 63 10.93 -3.29 17.82
C MET A 63 11.79 -3.26 19.08
N GLU A 64 12.19 -4.41 19.60
CA GLU A 64 13.21 -4.44 20.63
C GLU A 64 14.51 -3.80 20.09
N GLN A 65 15.23 -3.06 20.92
CA GLN A 65 16.41 -2.31 20.47
C GLN A 65 17.42 -3.21 19.76
N HIS A 66 17.63 -4.43 20.26
CA HIS A 66 18.57 -5.37 19.67
C HIS A 66 18.12 -5.87 18.29
N GLU A 67 16.81 -6.13 18.09
CA GLU A 67 16.27 -6.49 16.78
C GLU A 67 16.45 -5.34 15.77
N CYS A 68 16.21 -4.10 16.19
CA CYS A 68 16.42 -2.93 15.34
C CYS A 68 17.90 -2.80 14.93
N MET A 69 18.82 -2.96 15.88
CA MET A 69 20.25 -2.91 15.61
C MET A 69 20.73 -4.04 14.70
N ASP A 70 20.25 -5.27 14.91
CA ASP A 70 20.55 -6.41 14.04
C ASP A 70 20.04 -6.19 12.61
N ARG A 71 18.82 -5.68 12.49
CA ARG A 71 18.21 -5.34 11.20
C ARG A 71 18.99 -4.24 10.48
N ALA A 72 19.40 -3.19 11.19
CA ALA A 72 20.23 -2.12 10.64
C ALA A 72 21.58 -2.65 10.13
N ARG A 73 22.24 -3.55 10.89
CA ARG A 73 23.46 -4.24 10.45
C ARG A 73 23.22 -5.06 9.19
N GLN A 74 22.16 -5.87 9.15
CA GLN A 74 21.80 -6.68 7.98
C GLN A 74 21.55 -5.83 6.72
N TYR A 75 20.83 -4.73 6.86
CA TYR A 75 20.59 -3.80 5.75
C TYR A 75 21.87 -3.13 5.28
N SER A 76 22.73 -2.69 6.19
CA SER A 76 24.04 -2.13 5.84
C SER A 76 24.91 -3.12 5.04
N MET A 77 24.94 -4.39 5.46
CA MET A 77 25.66 -5.45 4.74
C MET A 77 25.07 -5.71 3.34
N ARG A 78 23.73 -5.79 3.22
CA ARG A 78 23.06 -5.98 1.92
C ARG A 78 23.26 -4.78 1.01
N LEU A 79 23.18 -3.57 1.55
CA LEU A 79 23.39 -2.32 0.82
C LEU A 79 24.81 -2.21 0.29
N THR A 80 25.82 -2.58 1.08
CA THR A 80 27.22 -2.62 0.62
C THR A 80 27.38 -3.55 -0.59
N LYS A 81 26.79 -4.75 -0.54
CA LYS A 81 26.82 -5.70 -1.67
C LYS A 81 26.12 -5.14 -2.91
N LEU A 82 24.98 -4.49 -2.74
CA LEU A 82 24.22 -3.90 -3.84
C LEU A 82 24.93 -2.68 -4.44
N SER A 83 25.48 -1.81 -3.60
CA SER A 83 26.16 -0.57 -3.99
C SER A 83 27.33 -0.83 -4.94
N ASN A 84 28.08 -1.91 -4.73
CA ASN A 84 29.17 -2.29 -5.64
C ASN A 84 28.68 -2.52 -7.07
N ASN A 85 27.49 -3.11 -7.24
CA ASN A 85 26.88 -3.39 -8.53
C ASN A 85 26.10 -2.19 -9.12
N LEU A 86 25.91 -1.11 -8.36
CA LEU A 86 25.18 0.06 -8.82
C LEU A 86 26.12 1.00 -9.60
N THR A 87 25.84 1.24 -10.87
CA THR A 87 26.73 2.02 -11.76
C THR A 87 26.30 3.48 -11.94
N HIS A 88 25.01 3.80 -11.77
CA HIS A 88 24.43 5.07 -12.22
C HIS A 88 24.03 6.05 -11.10
N TRP A 89 23.87 5.59 -9.86
CA TRP A 89 23.50 6.45 -8.72
C TRP A 89 24.65 6.75 -7.75
N LYS A 90 25.89 6.49 -8.15
CA LYS A 90 27.07 6.73 -7.28
C LYS A 90 27.50 8.18 -7.21
N LYS A 91 27.16 8.96 -8.23
CA LYS A 91 27.49 10.38 -8.33
C LYS A 91 26.30 11.14 -8.87
N LEU A 92 26.17 12.39 -8.44
CA LEU A 92 25.21 13.31 -9.05
C LEU A 92 25.61 13.51 -10.52
N PRO A 93 24.65 13.48 -11.48
CA PRO A 93 24.95 13.85 -12.85
C PRO A 93 25.41 15.31 -12.92
N SER A 94 26.30 15.61 -13.86
CA SER A 94 26.72 16.99 -14.13
C SER A 94 25.54 17.81 -14.65
N LEU A 95 25.55 19.12 -14.41
CA LEU A 95 24.63 20.04 -15.05
C LEU A 95 24.74 19.91 -16.58
N PRO A 96 23.61 19.96 -17.32
CA PRO A 96 23.64 19.91 -18.77
C PRO A 96 24.28 21.17 -19.34
N THR A 97 25.14 21.00 -20.35
CA THR A 97 25.69 22.13 -21.10
C THR A 97 24.60 22.71 -22.00
N LEU A 98 24.15 23.94 -21.70
CA LEU A 98 23.11 24.62 -22.47
C LEU A 98 23.66 25.30 -23.73
N THR A 99 24.92 25.72 -23.71
CA THR A 99 25.57 26.42 -24.82
C THR A 99 27.08 26.27 -24.79
N ALA A 100 27.71 26.25 -25.97
CA ALA A 100 29.17 26.32 -26.12
C ALA A 100 29.70 27.78 -26.15
N GLN A 101 28.81 28.78 -26.27
CA GLN A 101 29.17 30.20 -26.38
C GLN A 101 28.39 31.04 -25.36
N PRO A 102 28.72 30.95 -24.06
CA PRO A 102 27.96 31.63 -23.01
C PRO A 102 27.96 33.15 -23.18
N HIS A 103 29.08 33.75 -23.57
CA HIS A 103 29.18 35.21 -23.76
C HIS A 103 28.26 35.72 -24.86
N GLN A 104 28.08 34.96 -25.95
CA GLN A 104 27.20 35.36 -27.04
C GLN A 104 25.73 35.29 -26.63
N ILE A 105 25.31 34.23 -25.93
CA ILE A 105 23.93 34.11 -25.45
C ILE A 105 23.62 35.18 -24.41
N LEU A 106 24.55 35.47 -23.51
CA LEU A 106 24.34 36.50 -22.49
C LEU A 106 24.32 37.92 -23.06
N ALA A 107 24.88 38.13 -24.25
CA ALA A 107 24.87 39.42 -24.96
C ALA A 107 23.76 39.53 -26.01
N SER A 108 22.88 38.53 -26.14
CA SER A 108 21.74 38.60 -27.06
C SER A 108 20.67 39.59 -26.57
N ASP A 109 19.74 39.91 -27.47
CA ASP A 109 18.60 40.76 -27.12
C ASP A 109 17.82 40.20 -25.91
N LEU A 110 17.38 41.11 -25.04
CA LEU A 110 16.60 40.77 -23.86
C LEU A 110 15.18 40.35 -24.22
N VAL A 111 14.51 39.68 -23.29
CA VAL A 111 13.08 39.40 -23.39
C VAL A 111 12.31 40.73 -23.51
N PRO A 112 11.45 40.91 -24.53
CA PRO A 112 10.66 42.13 -24.70
C PRO A 112 9.79 42.43 -23.47
N TYR A 113 9.64 43.72 -23.13
CA TYR A 113 8.85 44.14 -21.96
C TYR A 113 7.38 43.68 -22.01
N ALA A 114 6.81 43.57 -23.22
CA ALA A 114 5.44 43.10 -23.41
C ALA A 114 5.22 41.64 -22.96
N ASP A 115 6.27 40.82 -22.89
CA ASP A 115 6.16 39.41 -22.50
C ASP A 115 6.21 39.21 -20.96
N VAL A 116 6.56 40.27 -20.21
CA VAL A 116 6.74 40.23 -18.74
C VAL A 116 5.76 41.13 -17.96
N GLN A 117 4.87 41.88 -18.62
CA GLN A 117 3.72 42.58 -18.00
C GLN A 117 2.49 41.69 -17.89
#